data_AF-A0A438D6P3-F1
#
_entry.id   AF-A0A438D6P3-F1
#
_cell.length_a   1.000
_cell.length_b   1.000
_cell.length_c   1.000
_cell.angle_alpha   90.00
_cell.angle_beta   90.00
_cell.angle_gamma   90.00
#
_symmetry.space_group_name_H-M   'P 1'
#
loop_
_entity.id
_entity.type
_entity.pdbx_description
1 polymer ?
#
loop_
_entity_poly.entity_id
_entity_poly.type
_entity_poly.pdbx_seq_one_letter_code
_entity_poly.pdbx_strand_id
1 'polypeptide(L)'
;MRNLAFLGKWLWRYLREGSALWHQETGKEFGFGKICDGGDQPLGTQYPRLFRVVVDKNIPISSVLGPTRPFSWNLNFCCNLSDSEIEDLEGLMRALDELHLSSSVPDARFWPLSSLGLFSVKSFFLSLSQSFGSPQDFPSKFVWNSQVPFKVKFFVWLVAHKKVNTNDMLQVRRPYKALSPDICILCMKHGESTDHLFLHCSLTIGLWHRLFQLAKMDWVPPRSISNMMSIKFKGFGTSKRGIVLWQAVSIALIRVVWWERNARIFEDKARNSEFLWDSIVFLASLWAFCSKAFKGAPLNVIQLDWIAVCTP
;
A
#
# COMPACT_ATOMS: atom_id res chain seq x y z
N MET A 1 3.60 2.05 -1.94
CA MET A 1 3.27 1.56 -0.59
C MET A 1 4.52 0.93 -0.01
N ARG A 2 5.41 1.78 0.51
CA ARG A 2 6.32 1.32 1.57
C ARG A 2 5.42 0.78 2.68
N ASN A 3 5.86 -0.26 3.39
CA ASN A 3 5.06 -0.90 4.43
C ASN A 3 4.98 0.03 5.66
N LEU A 4 4.28 1.16 5.51
CA LEU A 4 4.21 2.26 6.46
C LEU A 4 3.69 1.77 7.81
N ALA A 5 2.83 0.76 7.84
CA ALA A 5 2.38 0.13 9.08
C ALA A 5 3.49 -0.62 9.82
N PHE A 6 4.39 -1.29 9.10
CA PHE A 6 5.59 -1.88 9.71
C PHE A 6 6.59 -0.81 10.12
N LEU A 7 6.78 0.25 9.32
CA LEU A 7 7.60 1.39 9.73
C LEU A 7 7.06 2.05 11.01
N GLY A 8 5.74 2.24 11.12
CA GLY A 8 5.10 2.77 12.32
C GLY A 8 5.21 1.82 13.51
N LYS A 9 5.09 0.50 13.31
CA LYS A 9 5.40 -0.50 14.34
C LYS A 9 6.84 -0.36 14.83
N TRP A 10 7.79 -0.20 13.92
CA TRP A 10 9.20 0.00 14.23
C TRP A 10 9.43 1.32 14.98
N LEU A 11 8.86 2.44 14.52
CA LEU A 11 8.93 3.73 15.20
C LEU A 11 8.34 3.66 16.61
N TRP A 12 7.17 3.04 16.78
CA TRP A 12 6.55 2.86 18.09
C TRP A 12 7.38 1.99 19.03
N ARG A 13 8.02 0.94 18.50
CA ARG A 13 8.90 0.06 19.27
C ARG A 13 10.19 0.77 19.68
N TYR A 14 10.85 1.48 18.77
CA TYR A 14 12.04 2.28 19.06
C TYR A 14 11.78 3.37 20.10
N LEU A 15 10.59 3.96 20.05
CA LEU A 15 10.12 4.92 21.04
C LEU A 15 9.95 4.30 22.44
N ARG A 16 9.78 2.97 22.56
CA ARG A 16 9.54 2.26 23.84
C ARG A 16 10.79 1.57 24.41
N GLU A 17 11.84 1.36 23.61
CA GLU A 17 13.07 0.71 24.03
C GLU A 17 14.02 1.73 24.69
N GLY A 18 14.13 1.65 26.03
CA GLY A 18 14.92 2.56 26.88
C GLY A 18 16.42 2.66 26.58
N SER A 19 16.96 1.77 25.75
CA SER A 19 18.37 1.71 25.35
C SER A 19 18.65 2.29 23.95
N ALA A 20 17.63 2.76 23.23
CA ALA A 20 17.82 3.39 21.93
C ALA A 20 18.41 4.80 22.09
N LEU A 21 19.38 5.19 21.26
CA LEU A 21 20.04 6.52 21.28
C LEU A 21 19.05 7.70 21.27
N TRP A 22 17.90 7.55 20.59
CA TRP A 22 16.85 8.57 20.58
C TRP A 22 16.08 8.70 21.90
N HIS A 23 16.11 7.67 22.75
CA HIS A 23 15.49 7.67 24.09
C HIS A 23 16.31 8.51 25.09
N GLN A 24 17.59 8.74 24.81
CA GLN A 24 18.46 9.69 25.53
C GLN A 24 18.21 11.14 25.06
N GLU A 25 17.92 11.37 23.78
CA GLU A 25 17.64 12.72 23.25
C GLU A 25 16.19 13.19 23.46
N THR A 26 15.23 12.27 23.63
CA THR A 26 13.81 12.64 23.79
C THR A 26 13.30 12.66 25.23
N GLY A 27 14.17 12.38 26.22
CA GLY A 27 13.86 12.46 27.64
C GLY A 27 12.93 11.33 28.13
N LYS A 28 13.15 10.87 29.38
CA LYS A 28 12.24 9.95 30.07
C LYS A 28 10.92 10.61 30.47
N GLU A 29 10.85 11.93 30.38
CA GLU A 29 9.80 12.77 30.96
C GLU A 29 9.27 13.71 29.86
N PHE A 30 7.96 13.88 29.80
CA PHE A 30 7.34 14.71 28.77
C PHE A 30 7.70 16.19 29.00
N GLY A 31 8.48 16.74 28.07
CA GLY A 31 8.77 18.17 28.04
C GLY A 31 7.53 18.99 27.71
N PHE A 32 7.44 20.19 28.26
CA PHE A 32 6.33 21.14 28.11
C PHE A 32 5.81 21.30 26.66
N GLY A 33 6.70 21.32 25.66
CA GLY A 33 6.31 21.45 24.24
C GLY A 33 5.66 20.21 23.59
N LYS A 34 5.62 19.06 24.26
CA LYS A 34 5.22 17.75 23.69
C LYS A 34 3.98 17.15 24.35
N ILE A 35 3.35 17.87 25.27
CA ILE A 35 2.18 17.41 26.03
C ILE A 35 0.91 17.86 25.32
N CYS A 36 -0.09 16.99 25.33
CA CYS A 36 -1.42 17.26 24.82
C CYS A 36 -2.37 17.46 26.01
N ASP A 37 -3.02 18.62 26.08
CA ASP A 37 -3.92 19.00 27.18
C ASP A 37 -5.34 18.42 26.98
N GLY A 38 -5.40 17.11 26.73
CA GLY A 38 -6.64 16.45 26.31
C GLY A 38 -7.07 16.72 24.85
N GLY A 39 -6.36 17.58 24.11
CA GLY A 39 -6.54 17.81 22.67
C GLY A 39 -5.62 16.98 21.76
N ASP A 40 -5.91 16.93 20.46
CA ASP A 40 -5.13 16.17 19.46
C ASP A 40 -3.78 16.85 19.09
N GLN A 41 -3.48 18.03 19.61
CA GLN A 41 -2.26 18.79 19.29
C GLN A 41 -1.41 19.08 20.53
N PRO A 42 -0.06 19.09 20.38
CA PRO A 42 0.83 19.40 21.49
C PRO A 42 0.75 20.90 21.86
N LEU A 43 0.96 21.21 23.15
CA LEU A 43 0.91 22.56 23.72
C LEU A 43 1.79 23.57 22.95
N GLY A 44 2.95 23.12 22.42
CA GLY A 44 3.82 23.97 21.61
C GLY A 44 3.21 24.38 20.26
N THR A 45 2.23 23.64 19.75
CA THR A 45 1.46 23.99 18.53
C THR A 45 0.24 24.84 18.88
N GLN A 46 -0.37 24.62 20.05
CA GLN A 46 -1.52 25.40 20.53
C GLN A 46 -1.12 26.81 20.98
N TYR A 47 0.06 26.95 21.60
CA TYR A 47 0.61 28.22 22.09
C TYR A 47 1.99 28.51 21.49
N PRO A 48 2.09 28.75 20.17
CA PRO A 48 3.37 28.91 19.49
C PRO A 48 4.14 30.16 19.92
N ARG A 49 3.43 31.22 20.35
CA ARG A 49 4.02 32.46 20.85
C ARG A 49 4.74 32.24 22.18
N LEU A 50 4.05 31.60 23.14
CA LEU A 50 4.66 31.19 24.41
C LEU A 50 5.82 30.22 24.22
N PHE A 51 5.66 29.19 23.39
CA PHE A 51 6.72 28.22 23.15
C PHE A 51 7.99 28.84 22.56
N ARG A 52 7.88 29.98 21.85
CA ARG A 52 9.03 30.72 21.33
C ARG A 52 9.84 31.39 22.45
N VAL A 53 9.18 31.89 23.49
CA VAL A 53 9.79 32.73 24.54
C VAL A 53 10.19 31.96 25.79
N VAL A 54 9.82 30.68 25.92
CA VAL A 54 10.27 29.79 27.01
C VAL A 54 11.76 29.47 26.87
N VAL A 55 12.49 29.56 28.00
CA VAL A 55 13.94 29.31 28.08
C VAL A 55 14.28 27.87 27.76
N ASP A 56 13.61 26.91 28.41
CA ASP A 56 13.82 25.49 28.19
C ASP A 56 12.56 24.82 27.64
N LYS A 57 12.63 24.48 26.35
CA LYS A 57 11.52 23.87 25.60
C LYS A 57 11.31 22.39 25.94
N ASN A 58 12.28 21.76 26.58
CA ASN A 58 12.27 20.34 26.93
C ASN A 58 12.22 20.11 28.45
N ILE A 59 12.00 21.16 29.24
CA ILE A 59 11.91 21.06 30.70
C ILE A 59 10.78 20.08 31.11
N PRO A 60 11.06 19.09 31.97
CA PRO A 60 10.05 18.14 32.40
C PRO A 60 9.06 18.81 33.36
N ILE A 61 7.78 18.45 33.26
CA ILE A 61 6.73 19.03 34.14
C ILE A 61 7.05 18.83 35.61
N SER A 62 7.60 17.67 35.99
CA SER A 62 8.04 17.36 37.36
C SER A 62 8.97 18.44 37.96
N SER A 63 9.74 19.14 37.13
CA SER A 63 10.67 20.20 37.55
C SER A 63 10.06 21.60 37.55
N VAL A 64 8.95 21.80 36.82
CA VAL A 64 8.22 23.08 36.74
C VAL A 64 7.11 23.14 37.80
N LEU A 65 6.61 21.98 38.22
CA LEU A 65 5.50 21.83 39.15
C LEU A 65 5.95 22.02 40.61
N GLY A 66 5.37 22.99 41.29
CA GLY A 66 5.57 23.21 42.72
C GLY A 66 5.03 22.06 43.58
N PRO A 67 5.60 21.83 44.78
CA PRO A 67 5.27 20.69 45.63
C PRO A 67 3.89 20.81 46.32
N THR A 68 3.30 22.00 46.38
CA THR A 68 2.05 22.30 47.10
C THR A 68 0.90 22.59 46.15
N ARG A 69 -0.30 22.07 46.45
CA ARG A 69 -1.54 22.44 45.76
C ARG A 69 -2.15 23.72 46.35
N PRO A 70 -2.70 24.64 45.54
CA PRO A 70 -2.74 24.65 44.07
C PRO A 70 -1.32 24.74 43.48
N PHE A 71 -1.08 23.95 42.43
CA PHE A 71 0.27 23.79 41.87
C PHE A 71 0.81 25.14 41.39
N SER A 72 1.98 25.55 41.88
CA SER A 72 2.70 26.68 41.30
C SER A 72 3.49 26.22 40.08
N TRP A 73 3.26 26.87 38.93
CA TRP A 73 3.98 26.57 37.70
C TRP A 73 5.14 27.56 37.52
N ASN A 74 6.38 27.06 37.62
CA ASN A 74 7.59 27.89 37.49
C ASN A 74 8.11 27.90 36.04
N LEU A 75 7.37 28.54 35.13
CA LEU A 75 7.79 28.71 33.74
C LEU A 75 8.77 29.89 33.60
N ASN A 76 10.00 29.60 33.16
CA ASN A 76 11.01 30.64 32.90
C ASN A 76 10.93 31.13 31.45
N PHE A 77 10.83 32.44 31.27
CA PHE A 77 10.78 33.11 29.96
C PHE A 77 12.07 33.91 29.69
N CYS A 78 12.52 33.92 28.43
CA CYS A 78 13.72 34.63 27.98
C CYS A 78 13.56 36.16 27.98
N CYS A 79 12.33 36.64 28.06
CA CYS A 79 11.97 38.05 27.96
C CYS A 79 10.66 38.31 28.71
N ASN A 80 10.36 39.58 28.96
CA ASN A 80 9.06 39.99 29.50
C ASN A 80 7.97 39.67 28.47
N LEU A 81 6.85 39.13 28.95
CA LEU A 81 5.72 38.75 28.10
C LEU A 81 4.98 39.99 27.59
N SER A 82 4.58 39.95 26.32
CA SER A 82 3.63 40.91 25.75
C SER A 82 2.20 40.62 26.18
N ASP A 83 1.28 41.58 26.06
CA ASP A 83 -0.14 41.41 26.42
C ASP A 83 -0.77 40.18 25.74
N SER A 84 -0.45 39.93 24.46
CA SER A 84 -0.92 38.75 23.73
C SER A 84 -0.31 37.43 24.21
N GLU A 85 0.90 37.45 24.75
CA GLU A 85 1.53 36.26 25.36
C GLU A 85 0.99 36.02 26.78
N ILE A 86 0.58 37.07 27.49
CA ILE A 86 -0.10 36.97 28.79
C ILE A 86 -1.48 36.31 28.61
N GLU A 87 -2.25 36.71 27.60
CA GLU A 87 -3.54 36.05 27.27
C GLU A 87 -3.36 34.55 26.95
N ASP A 88 -2.32 34.20 26.19
CA ASP A 88 -1.97 32.80 25.91
C ASP A 88 -1.59 32.06 27.20
N LEU A 89 -0.90 32.73 28.13
CA LEU A 89 -0.46 32.14 29.41
C LEU A 89 -1.64 31.87 30.33
N GLU A 90 -2.59 32.80 30.41
CA GLU A 90 -3.84 32.59 31.14
C GLU A 90 -4.67 31.45 30.56
N GLY A 91 -4.70 31.32 29.22
CA GLY A 91 -5.33 30.20 28.53
C GLY A 91 -4.69 28.85 28.89
N LEU A 92 -3.36 28.80 28.89
CA LEU A 92 -2.60 27.65 29.30
C LEU A 92 -2.84 27.30 30.78
N MET A 93 -2.79 28.27 31.69
CA MET A 93 -3.00 28.03 33.13
C MET A 93 -4.39 27.45 33.41
N ARG A 94 -5.43 27.98 32.76
CA ARG A 94 -6.79 27.43 32.87
C ARG A 94 -6.88 25.98 32.43
N ALA A 95 -6.20 25.62 31.35
CA ALA A 95 -6.23 24.26 30.83
C ALA A 95 -5.41 23.30 31.71
N LEU A 96 -4.26 23.76 32.24
CA LEU A 96 -3.47 23.02 33.22
C LEU A 96 -4.16 22.84 34.58
N ASP A 97 -5.00 23.78 35.01
CA ASP A 97 -5.80 23.65 36.25
C ASP A 97 -6.86 22.53 36.16
N GLU A 98 -7.33 22.20 34.95
CA GLU A 98 -8.25 21.09 34.73
C GLU A 98 -7.54 19.71 34.78
N LEU A 99 -6.20 19.68 34.65
CA LEU A 99 -5.41 18.45 34.67
C LEU A 99 -5.20 17.89 36.08
N HIS A 100 -5.77 16.71 36.32
CA HIS A 100 -5.58 15.97 37.57
C HIS A 100 -4.32 15.11 37.53
N LEU A 101 -3.16 15.72 37.79
CA LEU A 101 -1.88 15.02 37.88
C LEU A 101 -1.77 14.20 39.18
N SER A 102 -1.40 12.92 39.06
CA SER A 102 -1.11 12.03 40.19
C SER A 102 0.40 11.76 40.25
N SER A 103 1.05 12.20 41.33
CA SER A 103 2.49 11.99 41.54
C SER A 103 2.88 10.54 41.86
N SER A 104 1.90 9.68 42.14
CA SER A 104 2.12 8.28 42.52
C SER A 104 2.16 7.31 41.34
N VAL A 105 1.79 7.75 40.13
CA VAL A 105 1.72 6.90 38.93
C VAL A 105 2.80 7.33 37.94
N PRO A 106 3.65 6.40 37.46
CA PRO A 106 4.62 6.73 36.43
C PRO A 106 3.95 7.06 35.10
N ASP A 107 4.50 8.02 34.36
CA ASP A 107 4.00 8.43 33.05
C ASP A 107 3.88 7.24 32.09
N ALA A 108 2.71 7.11 31.46
CA ALA A 108 2.41 6.06 30.50
C ALA A 108 2.02 6.64 29.14
N ARG A 109 2.57 6.08 28.06
CA ARG A 109 2.23 6.48 26.69
C ARG A 109 0.91 5.87 26.28
N PHE A 110 0.02 6.71 25.76
CA PHE A 110 -1.31 6.32 25.30
C PHE A 110 -1.40 6.33 23.77
N TRP A 111 -1.99 5.29 23.19
CA TRP A 111 -2.31 5.21 21.76
C TRP A 111 -3.80 5.53 21.53
N PRO A 112 -4.14 6.75 21.07
CA PRO A 112 -5.54 7.22 21.01
C PRO A 112 -6.39 6.46 19.99
N LEU A 113 -5.76 5.76 19.05
CA LEU A 113 -6.45 4.99 18.01
C LEU A 113 -6.84 3.56 18.47
N SER A 114 -6.68 3.23 19.76
CA SER A 114 -7.16 1.98 20.35
C SER A 114 -7.90 2.23 21.66
N SER A 115 -9.03 1.56 21.85
CA SER A 115 -9.80 1.59 23.09
C SER A 115 -9.04 1.10 24.32
N LEU A 116 -7.97 0.33 24.15
CA LEU A 116 -7.11 -0.15 25.23
C LEU A 116 -5.89 0.76 25.47
N GLY A 117 -5.74 1.84 24.70
CA GLY A 117 -4.56 2.72 24.77
C GLY A 117 -3.25 2.08 24.31
N LEU A 118 -3.31 0.84 23.81
CA LEU A 118 -2.15 0.09 23.33
C LEU A 118 -2.01 0.21 21.82
N PHE A 119 -0.77 0.37 21.36
CA PHE A 119 -0.46 0.34 19.94
C PHE A 119 -0.77 -1.03 19.34
N SER A 120 -1.48 -1.01 18.22
CA SER A 120 -1.65 -2.17 17.36
C SER A 120 -1.36 -1.77 15.91
N VAL A 121 -0.66 -2.65 15.19
CA VAL A 121 -0.45 -2.49 13.74
C VAL A 121 -1.79 -2.37 13.02
N LYS A 122 -2.83 -3.04 13.54
CA LYS A 122 -4.19 -2.99 12.99
C LYS A 122 -4.80 -1.59 13.12
N SER A 123 -4.78 -0.98 14.31
CA SER A 123 -5.36 0.36 14.51
C SER A 123 -4.59 1.42 13.73
N PHE A 124 -3.26 1.32 13.70
CA PHE A 124 -2.44 2.21 12.89
C PHE A 124 -2.69 2.07 11.38
N PHE A 125 -2.78 0.83 10.88
CA PHE A 125 -3.09 0.58 9.47
C PHE A 125 -4.48 1.10 9.09
N LEU A 126 -5.48 0.92 9.95
CA LEU A 126 -6.85 1.42 9.71
C LEU A 126 -6.89 2.95 9.66
N SER A 127 -6.24 3.63 10.60
CA SER A 127 -6.14 5.10 10.59
C SER A 127 -5.40 5.60 9.35
N LEU A 128 -4.27 5.00 8.98
CA LEU A 128 -3.57 5.31 7.72
C LEU A 128 -4.49 5.11 6.51
N SER A 129 -5.24 4.01 6.46
CA SER A 129 -6.14 3.73 5.34
C SER A 129 -7.30 4.72 5.25
N GLN A 130 -7.69 5.37 6.34
CA GLN A 130 -8.71 6.42 6.33
C GLN A 130 -8.13 7.75 5.83
N SER A 131 -6.90 8.09 6.25
CA SER A 131 -6.22 9.32 5.85
C SER A 131 -5.79 9.35 4.38
N PHE A 132 -5.43 8.20 3.80
CA PHE A 132 -5.00 8.09 2.40
C PHE A 132 -6.15 7.84 1.39
N GLY A 133 -7.41 7.96 1.84
CA GLY A 133 -8.60 7.67 1.05
C GLY A 133 -8.91 6.18 0.98
N SER A 134 -10.13 5.84 0.57
CA SER A 134 -10.61 4.45 0.49
C SER A 134 -9.61 3.58 -0.27
N PRO A 135 -9.37 2.31 0.18
CA PRO A 135 -8.52 1.40 -0.57
C PRO A 135 -9.13 1.28 -1.97
N GLN A 136 -8.42 1.80 -2.97
CA GLN A 136 -8.77 1.65 -4.38
C GLN A 136 -9.13 0.18 -4.60
N ASP A 137 -10.36 -0.11 -5.07
CA ASP A 137 -10.96 -1.46 -5.12
C ASP A 137 -10.02 -2.46 -5.80
N PHE A 138 -9.16 -3.08 -5.00
CA PHE A 138 -8.13 -3.98 -5.47
C PHE A 138 -8.75 -5.38 -5.62
N PRO A 139 -8.59 -6.05 -6.78
CA PRO A 139 -9.15 -7.38 -7.05
C PRO A 139 -8.43 -8.49 -6.27
N SER A 140 -8.50 -8.44 -4.94
CA SER A 140 -7.79 -9.32 -4.01
C SER A 140 -8.08 -10.79 -4.23
N LYS A 141 -9.35 -11.13 -4.50
CA LYS A 141 -9.78 -12.51 -4.77
C LYS A 141 -9.16 -13.04 -6.05
N PHE A 142 -9.07 -12.22 -7.11
CA PHE A 142 -8.47 -12.64 -8.38
C PHE A 142 -6.98 -12.94 -8.21
N VAL A 143 -6.25 -12.06 -7.53
CA VAL A 143 -4.79 -12.21 -7.36
C VAL A 143 -4.45 -13.33 -6.37
N TRP A 144 -5.03 -13.32 -5.17
CA TRP A 144 -4.58 -14.17 -4.08
C TRP A 144 -5.20 -15.57 -4.08
N ASN A 145 -6.42 -15.76 -4.59
CA ASN A 145 -7.07 -17.07 -4.65
C ASN A 145 -6.67 -17.89 -5.89
N SER A 146 -5.98 -17.27 -6.85
CA SER A 146 -5.47 -17.93 -8.05
C SER A 146 -4.57 -19.13 -7.71
N GLN A 147 -4.56 -20.15 -8.55
CA GLN A 147 -3.75 -21.37 -8.37
C GLN A 147 -2.43 -21.29 -9.15
N VAL A 148 -1.77 -20.14 -9.06
CA VAL A 148 -0.49 -19.86 -9.76
C VAL A 148 0.65 -19.70 -8.75
N PRO A 149 1.92 -19.84 -9.17
CA PRO A 149 3.06 -19.66 -8.28
C PRO A 149 3.08 -18.28 -7.60
N PHE A 150 3.55 -18.21 -6.36
CA PHE A 150 3.54 -16.98 -5.57
C PHE A 150 4.27 -15.81 -6.25
N LYS A 151 5.41 -16.07 -6.91
CA LYS A 151 6.15 -15.07 -7.70
C LYS A 151 5.29 -14.44 -8.80
N VAL A 152 4.37 -15.21 -9.39
CA VAL A 152 3.41 -14.72 -10.39
C VAL A 152 2.34 -13.87 -9.72
N LYS A 153 1.78 -14.31 -8.59
CA LYS A 153 0.78 -13.53 -7.83
C LYS A 153 1.31 -12.15 -7.44
N PHE A 154 2.53 -12.09 -6.92
CA PHE A 154 3.18 -10.83 -6.56
C PHE A 154 3.38 -9.92 -7.78
N PHE A 155 3.74 -10.49 -8.92
CA PHE A 155 3.84 -9.74 -10.17
C PHE A 155 2.47 -9.17 -10.61
N VAL A 156 1.41 -9.96 -10.61
CA VAL A 156 0.05 -9.49 -10.95
C VAL A 156 -0.43 -8.42 -9.95
N TRP A 157 -0.07 -8.55 -8.67
CA TRP A 157 -0.32 -7.50 -7.67
C TRP A 157 0.36 -6.18 -8.05
N LEU A 158 1.61 -6.21 -8.54
CA LEU A 158 2.28 -5.00 -9.05
C LEU A 158 1.57 -4.43 -10.28
N VAL A 159 1.10 -5.27 -11.20
CA VAL A 159 0.34 -4.86 -12.39
C VAL A 159 -0.97 -4.17 -12.00
N ALA A 160 -1.74 -4.76 -11.08
CA ALA A 160 -3.01 -4.19 -10.59
C ALA A 160 -2.81 -2.81 -9.95
N HIS A 161 -1.68 -2.60 -9.26
CA HIS A 161 -1.31 -1.29 -8.70
C HIS A 161 -0.58 -0.36 -9.68
N LYS A 162 -0.41 -0.74 -10.95
CA LYS A 162 0.34 0.00 -11.98
C LYS A 162 1.78 0.35 -11.55
N LYS A 163 2.44 -0.56 -10.83
CA LYS A 163 3.79 -0.36 -10.27
C LYS A 163 4.87 -1.16 -10.99
N VAL A 164 4.55 -1.76 -12.12
CA VAL A 164 5.54 -2.39 -13.00
C VAL A 164 6.42 -1.33 -13.66
N ASN A 165 7.58 -1.73 -14.17
CA ASN A 165 8.57 -0.84 -14.78
C ASN A 165 8.24 -0.59 -16.26
N THR A 166 7.03 -0.09 -16.54
CA THR A 166 6.66 0.47 -17.85
C THR A 166 7.31 1.83 -18.05
N ASN A 167 7.48 2.27 -19.30
CA ASN A 167 8.18 3.53 -19.60
C ASN A 167 7.56 4.73 -18.88
N ASP A 168 6.23 4.87 -18.87
CA ASP A 168 5.51 5.90 -18.10
C ASP A 168 5.91 5.95 -16.61
N MET A 169 5.97 4.80 -15.96
CA MET A 169 6.30 4.68 -14.54
C MET A 169 7.80 4.85 -14.28
N LEU A 170 8.65 4.49 -15.25
CA LEU A 170 10.08 4.76 -15.19
C LEU A 170 10.38 6.26 -15.31
N GLN A 171 9.67 6.97 -16.19
CA GLN A 171 9.75 8.43 -16.30
C GLN A 171 9.39 9.12 -14.99
N VAL A 172 8.27 8.74 -14.36
CA VAL A 172 7.86 9.29 -13.06
C VAL A 172 8.91 9.04 -11.98
N ARG A 173 9.59 7.89 -12.00
CA ARG A 173 10.64 7.57 -11.02
C ARG A 173 11.98 8.23 -11.31
N ARG A 174 12.25 8.57 -12.57
CA ARG A 174 13.51 9.18 -13.02
C ARG A 174 13.23 10.28 -14.06
N PRO A 175 12.70 11.43 -13.64
CA PRO A 175 12.27 12.50 -14.56
C PRO A 175 13.40 13.05 -15.43
N TYR A 176 14.64 12.95 -14.94
CA TYR A 176 15.85 13.42 -15.61
C TYR A 176 16.40 12.45 -16.68
N LYS A 177 15.82 11.25 -16.82
CA LYS A 177 16.25 10.26 -17.83
C LYS A 177 15.19 10.17 -18.92
N ALA A 178 15.38 10.92 -20.01
CA ALA A 178 14.56 10.77 -21.21
C ALA A 178 14.64 9.33 -21.73
N LEU A 179 13.48 8.68 -21.85
CA LEU A 179 13.34 7.35 -22.44
C LEU A 179 12.77 7.64 -23.81
N SER A 180 13.65 7.75 -24.79
CA SER A 180 13.25 7.86 -26.19
C SER A 180 13.51 6.52 -26.87
N PRO A 181 12.51 5.91 -27.54
CA PRO A 181 11.11 6.32 -27.61
C PRO A 181 10.30 5.81 -26.40
N ASP A 182 9.36 6.61 -25.88
CA ASP A 182 8.34 6.15 -24.90
C ASP A 182 7.31 5.19 -25.54
N ILE A 183 7.54 4.74 -26.77
CA ILE A 183 6.67 3.89 -27.58
C ILE A 183 6.71 2.45 -27.05
N CYS A 184 5.55 1.81 -27.03
CA CYS A 184 5.40 0.40 -26.71
C CYS A 184 6.11 -0.48 -27.75
N ILE A 185 7.14 -1.20 -27.32
CA ILE A 185 7.95 -2.12 -28.17
C ILE A 185 7.13 -3.26 -28.80
N LEU A 186 5.94 -3.55 -28.25
CA LEU A 186 5.07 -4.60 -28.79
C LEU A 186 4.30 -4.15 -30.02
N CYS A 187 3.77 -2.92 -30.03
CA CYS A 187 2.93 -2.41 -31.12
C CYS A 187 3.62 -1.36 -31.99
N MET A 188 4.69 -0.72 -31.51
CA MET A 188 5.43 0.36 -32.17
C MET A 188 4.55 1.55 -32.61
N LYS A 189 3.39 1.76 -31.96
CA LYS A 189 2.39 2.78 -32.36
C LYS A 189 2.05 3.79 -31.27
N HIS A 190 1.84 3.32 -30.04
CA HIS A 190 1.37 4.15 -28.91
C HIS A 190 2.40 4.13 -27.77
N GLY A 191 2.28 5.10 -26.85
CA GLY A 191 3.11 5.15 -25.64
C GLY A 191 2.91 3.92 -24.73
N GLU A 192 3.97 3.47 -24.07
CA GLU A 192 3.92 2.35 -23.14
C GLU A 192 3.40 2.79 -21.76
N SER A 193 2.16 2.41 -21.47
CA SER A 193 1.58 2.44 -20.13
C SER A 193 1.19 1.04 -19.66
N THR A 194 0.95 0.86 -18.36
CA THR A 194 0.49 -0.45 -17.85
C THR A 194 -0.83 -0.91 -18.51
N ASP A 195 -1.81 -0.02 -18.65
CA ASP A 195 -3.09 -0.37 -19.29
C ASP A 195 -2.93 -0.61 -20.80
N HIS A 196 -2.09 0.18 -21.48
CA HIS A 196 -1.80 -0.08 -22.89
C HIS A 196 -1.11 -1.43 -23.06
N LEU A 197 -0.04 -1.70 -22.33
CA LEU A 197 0.74 -2.93 -22.46
C LEU A 197 -0.10 -4.19 -22.27
N PHE A 198 -0.94 -4.23 -21.22
CA PHE A 198 -1.68 -5.44 -20.84
C PHE A 198 -3.12 -5.53 -21.38
N LEU A 199 -3.67 -4.47 -21.98
CA LEU A 199 -5.02 -4.50 -22.58
C LEU A 199 -5.06 -3.92 -24.00
N HIS A 200 -4.67 -2.66 -24.16
CA HIS A 200 -4.99 -1.89 -25.38
C HIS A 200 -3.94 -2.01 -26.50
N CYS A 201 -2.81 -2.65 -26.23
CA CYS A 201 -1.77 -2.93 -27.22
C CYS A 201 -2.32 -3.86 -28.30
N SER A 202 -2.05 -3.57 -29.58
CA SER A 202 -2.60 -4.35 -30.71
C SER A 202 -2.23 -5.84 -30.67
N LEU A 203 -1.06 -6.19 -30.13
CA LEU A 203 -0.67 -7.58 -29.89
C LEU A 203 -1.50 -8.19 -28.75
N THR A 204 -1.55 -7.49 -27.61
CA THR A 204 -2.21 -7.97 -26.40
C THR A 204 -3.73 -8.10 -26.56
N ILE A 205 -4.36 -7.13 -27.21
CA ILE A 205 -5.80 -7.15 -27.51
C ILE A 205 -6.14 -8.33 -28.42
N GLY A 206 -5.29 -8.69 -29.38
CA GLY A 206 -5.45 -9.88 -30.22
C GLY A 206 -5.42 -11.18 -29.42
N LEU A 207 -4.49 -11.30 -28.46
CA LEU A 207 -4.43 -12.45 -27.55
C LEU A 207 -5.68 -12.55 -26.66
N TRP A 208 -6.17 -11.44 -26.15
CA TRP A 208 -7.43 -11.42 -25.39
C TRP A 208 -8.62 -11.80 -26.27
N HIS A 209 -8.76 -11.24 -27.46
CA HIS A 209 -9.84 -11.63 -28.38
C HIS A 209 -9.82 -13.12 -28.69
N ARG A 210 -8.65 -13.71 -28.92
CA ARG A 210 -8.52 -15.18 -29.11
C ARG A 210 -9.01 -15.97 -27.89
N LEU A 211 -8.67 -15.52 -26.68
CA LEU A 211 -9.17 -16.14 -25.44
C LEU A 211 -10.70 -16.06 -25.32
N PHE A 212 -11.28 -14.88 -25.57
CA PHE A 212 -12.73 -14.69 -25.47
C PHE A 212 -13.51 -15.42 -26.57
N GLN A 213 -12.95 -15.51 -27.77
CA GLN A 213 -13.51 -16.34 -28.86
C GLN A 213 -13.54 -17.83 -28.48
N LEU A 214 -12.48 -18.35 -27.86
CA LEU A 214 -12.47 -19.72 -27.34
C LEU A 214 -13.52 -19.94 -26.24
N ALA A 215 -13.77 -18.93 -25.41
CA ALA A 215 -14.84 -18.94 -24.42
C ALA A 215 -16.25 -18.69 -25.01
N LYS A 216 -16.37 -18.47 -26.33
CA LYS A 216 -17.62 -18.09 -27.03
C LYS A 216 -18.29 -16.86 -26.42
N MET A 217 -17.49 -15.85 -26.09
CA MET A 217 -17.94 -14.60 -25.49
C MET A 217 -17.53 -13.40 -26.34
N ASP A 218 -18.45 -12.47 -26.56
CA ASP A 218 -18.12 -11.16 -27.11
C ASP A 218 -17.43 -10.31 -26.03
N TRP A 219 -16.29 -9.72 -26.38
CA TRP A 219 -15.46 -8.96 -25.45
C TRP A 219 -15.14 -7.57 -25.96
N VAL A 220 -15.32 -6.60 -25.07
CA VAL A 220 -14.89 -5.23 -25.22
C VAL A 220 -13.87 -4.94 -24.12
N PRO A 221 -12.65 -4.47 -24.45
CA PRO A 221 -11.64 -4.19 -23.46
C PRO A 221 -12.10 -3.10 -22.48
N PRO A 222 -12.04 -3.35 -21.16
CA PRO A 222 -12.33 -2.31 -20.17
C PRO A 222 -11.22 -1.24 -20.18
N ARG A 223 -11.51 -0.07 -19.60
CA ARG A 223 -10.55 1.04 -19.58
C ARG A 223 -9.21 0.70 -18.90
N SER A 224 -9.21 -0.13 -17.86
CA SER A 224 -8.01 -0.44 -17.07
C SER A 224 -7.82 -1.94 -16.83
N ILE A 225 -6.57 -2.37 -16.65
CA ILE A 225 -6.25 -3.77 -16.33
C ILE A 225 -6.79 -4.17 -14.96
N SER A 226 -6.91 -3.23 -14.03
CA SER A 226 -7.56 -3.48 -12.74
C SER A 226 -9.03 -3.82 -12.92
N ASN A 227 -9.76 -3.10 -13.79
CA ASN A 227 -11.15 -3.42 -14.10
C ASN A 227 -11.27 -4.79 -14.75
N MET A 228 -10.35 -5.14 -15.65
CA MET A 228 -10.29 -6.48 -16.26
C MET A 228 -10.20 -7.59 -15.21
N MET A 229 -9.38 -7.40 -14.17
CA MET A 229 -9.23 -8.36 -13.07
C MET A 229 -10.42 -8.37 -12.10
N SER A 230 -11.14 -7.27 -11.97
CA SER A 230 -12.31 -7.13 -11.08
C SER A 230 -13.58 -7.72 -11.68
N ILE A 231 -13.75 -7.67 -13.00
CA ILE A 231 -14.93 -8.22 -13.67
C ILE A 231 -14.92 -9.75 -13.58
N LYS A 232 -16.03 -10.32 -13.11
CA LYS A 232 -16.21 -11.77 -12.96
C LYS A 232 -16.66 -12.41 -14.27
N PHE A 233 -15.74 -12.53 -15.22
CA PHE A 233 -15.98 -13.31 -16.43
C PHE A 233 -16.13 -14.81 -16.08
N LYS A 234 -17.06 -15.48 -16.75
CA LYS A 234 -17.35 -16.92 -16.59
C LYS A 234 -17.03 -17.70 -17.86
N GLY A 235 -15.87 -17.44 -18.47
CA GLY A 235 -15.59 -17.90 -19.83
C GLY A 235 -15.58 -19.41 -20.03
N PHE A 236 -15.22 -20.19 -19.00
CA PHE A 236 -15.29 -21.66 -19.04
C PHE A 236 -16.35 -22.22 -18.08
N GLY A 237 -17.44 -21.46 -17.88
CA GLY A 237 -18.56 -21.82 -17.01
C GLY A 237 -18.37 -21.41 -15.54
N THR A 238 -19.31 -21.84 -14.70
CA THR A 238 -19.33 -21.57 -13.24
C THR A 238 -18.70 -22.67 -12.40
N SER A 239 -18.23 -23.75 -13.04
CA SER A 239 -17.58 -24.85 -12.34
C SER A 239 -16.29 -24.39 -11.66
N LYS A 240 -15.90 -25.08 -10.58
CA LYS A 240 -14.65 -24.78 -9.88
C LYS A 240 -13.44 -24.88 -10.82
N ARG A 241 -13.46 -25.85 -11.74
CA ARG A 241 -12.46 -26.02 -12.80
C ARG A 241 -12.43 -24.83 -13.76
N GLY A 242 -13.60 -24.42 -14.26
CA GLY A 242 -13.73 -23.28 -15.16
C GLY A 242 -13.21 -21.97 -14.55
N ILE A 243 -13.55 -21.70 -13.28
CA ILE A 243 -13.08 -20.50 -12.57
C ILE A 243 -11.55 -20.52 -12.41
N VAL A 244 -10.97 -21.65 -12.00
CA VAL A 244 -9.52 -21.78 -11.81
C VAL A 244 -8.78 -21.64 -13.14
N LEU A 245 -9.28 -22.29 -14.20
CA LEU A 245 -8.65 -22.23 -15.52
C LEU A 245 -8.74 -20.82 -16.10
N TRP A 246 -9.91 -20.17 -16.04
CA TRP A 246 -10.07 -18.79 -16.50
C TRP A 246 -9.10 -17.82 -15.83
N GLN A 247 -8.96 -17.93 -14.49
CA GLN A 247 -7.99 -17.13 -13.75
C GLN A 247 -6.55 -17.44 -14.15
N ALA A 248 -6.21 -18.73 -14.31
CA ALA A 248 -4.88 -19.16 -14.72
C ALA A 248 -4.51 -18.63 -16.12
N VAL A 249 -5.42 -18.73 -17.09
CA VAL A 249 -5.20 -18.23 -18.46
C VAL A 249 -5.05 -16.72 -18.49
N SER A 250 -5.92 -15.99 -17.78
CA SER A 250 -5.84 -14.52 -17.69
C SER A 250 -4.50 -14.07 -17.11
N ILE A 251 -4.02 -14.73 -16.05
CA ILE A 251 -2.72 -14.44 -15.43
C ILE A 251 -1.56 -14.86 -16.35
N ALA A 252 -1.70 -15.97 -17.08
CA ALA A 252 -0.69 -16.45 -18.01
C ALA A 252 -0.50 -15.47 -19.15
N LEU A 253 -1.59 -14.92 -19.71
CA LEU A 253 -1.55 -13.87 -20.72
C LEU A 253 -0.79 -12.64 -20.23
N ILE A 254 -1.13 -12.11 -19.05
CA ILE A 254 -0.42 -10.96 -18.46
C ILE A 254 1.07 -11.26 -18.29
N ARG A 255 1.43 -12.48 -17.86
CA ARG A 255 2.83 -12.87 -17.66
C ARG A 255 3.59 -13.03 -18.98
N VAL A 256 2.99 -13.66 -19.99
CA VAL A 256 3.62 -13.88 -21.30
C VAL A 256 3.85 -12.56 -22.01
N VAL A 257 2.88 -11.65 -21.98
CA VAL A 257 3.03 -10.28 -22.54
C VAL A 257 4.20 -9.56 -21.87
N TRP A 258 4.34 -9.65 -20.55
CA TRP A 258 5.47 -9.05 -19.84
C TRP A 258 6.82 -9.68 -20.20
N TRP A 259 6.87 -11.01 -20.32
CA TRP A 259 8.07 -11.71 -20.75
C TRP A 259 8.46 -11.37 -22.18
N GLU A 260 7.51 -11.28 -23.10
CA GLU A 260 7.76 -10.89 -24.47
C GLU A 260 8.29 -9.46 -24.57
N ARG A 261 7.66 -8.52 -23.86
CA ARG A 261 8.13 -7.13 -23.79
C ARG A 261 9.58 -7.05 -23.29
N ASN A 262 9.92 -7.80 -22.24
CA ASN A 262 11.28 -7.79 -21.72
C ASN A 262 12.28 -8.50 -22.65
N ALA A 263 11.89 -9.60 -23.30
CA ALA A 263 12.75 -10.29 -24.26
C ALA A 263 13.09 -9.38 -25.45
N ARG A 264 12.13 -8.61 -25.97
CA ARG A 264 12.39 -7.63 -27.05
C ARG A 264 13.33 -6.51 -26.62
N ILE A 265 13.28 -6.08 -25.36
CA ILE A 265 14.09 -4.95 -24.87
C ILE A 265 15.51 -5.39 -24.48
N PHE A 266 15.64 -6.54 -23.82
CA PHE A 266 16.90 -6.95 -23.21
C PHE A 266 17.63 -8.06 -23.97
N GLU A 267 16.92 -8.83 -24.80
CA GLU A 267 17.49 -9.97 -25.53
C GLU A 267 17.37 -9.82 -27.06
N ASP A 268 16.73 -8.76 -27.54
CA ASP A 268 16.44 -8.51 -28.97
C ASP A 268 15.75 -9.70 -29.68
N LYS A 269 14.89 -10.41 -28.93
CA LYS A 269 14.12 -11.55 -29.44
C LYS A 269 12.65 -11.18 -29.57
N ALA A 270 12.10 -11.33 -30.77
CA ALA A 270 10.68 -11.17 -31.04
C ALA A 270 10.06 -12.51 -31.43
N ARG A 271 9.06 -12.95 -30.65
CA ARG A 271 8.27 -14.16 -30.95
C ARG A 271 6.99 -13.80 -31.67
N ASN A 272 6.52 -14.71 -32.52
CA ASN A 272 5.25 -14.55 -33.25
C ASN A 272 4.04 -14.75 -32.32
N SER A 273 2.86 -14.31 -32.76
CA SER A 273 1.64 -14.39 -31.94
C SER A 273 1.22 -15.82 -31.61
N GLU A 274 1.50 -16.78 -32.49
CA GLU A 274 1.17 -18.21 -32.25
C GLU A 274 2.00 -18.77 -31.10
N PHE A 275 3.31 -18.54 -31.10
CA PHE A 275 4.19 -19.00 -30.02
C PHE A 275 3.82 -18.38 -28.67
N LEU A 276 3.42 -17.10 -28.67
CA LEU A 276 2.92 -16.45 -27.46
C LEU A 276 1.63 -17.11 -26.98
N TRP A 277 0.72 -17.44 -27.88
CA TRP A 277 -0.50 -18.16 -27.57
C TRP A 277 -0.21 -19.55 -27.00
N ASP A 278 0.66 -20.33 -27.62
CA ASP A 278 1.07 -21.65 -27.15
C ASP A 278 1.70 -21.59 -25.75
N SER A 279 2.50 -20.55 -25.49
CA SER A 279 3.09 -20.30 -24.17
C SER A 279 2.01 -20.00 -23.11
N ILE A 280 0.98 -19.25 -23.48
CA ILE A 280 -0.17 -18.97 -22.60
C ILE A 280 -0.92 -20.27 -22.29
N VAL A 281 -1.21 -21.06 -23.32
CA VAL A 281 -1.93 -22.33 -23.18
C VAL A 281 -1.14 -23.26 -22.27
N PHE A 282 0.15 -23.43 -22.53
CA PHE A 282 1.05 -24.25 -21.73
C PHE A 282 1.07 -23.84 -20.25
N LEU A 283 1.30 -22.56 -19.95
CA LEU A 283 1.36 -22.07 -18.56
C LEU A 283 0.03 -22.22 -17.84
N ALA A 284 -1.08 -21.91 -18.51
CA ALA A 284 -2.40 -22.00 -17.94
C ALA A 284 -2.77 -23.46 -17.62
N SER A 285 -2.53 -24.38 -18.55
CA SER A 285 -2.77 -25.81 -18.34
C SER A 285 -1.86 -26.38 -17.26
N LEU A 286 -0.59 -25.95 -17.19
CA LEU A 286 0.34 -26.36 -16.14
C LEU A 286 -0.14 -25.91 -14.75
N TRP A 287 -0.55 -24.65 -14.61
CA TRP A 287 -1.06 -24.14 -13.33
C TRP A 287 -2.40 -24.75 -12.94
N ALA A 288 -3.28 -25.00 -13.92
CA ALA A 288 -4.53 -25.72 -13.70
C ALA A 288 -4.27 -27.15 -13.23
N PHE A 289 -3.34 -27.87 -13.87
CA PHE A 289 -2.92 -29.22 -13.50
C PHE A 289 -2.38 -29.31 -12.06
N CYS A 290 -1.55 -28.34 -11.64
CA CYS A 290 -1.05 -28.28 -10.26
C CYS A 290 -2.13 -27.92 -9.22
N SER A 291 -3.33 -27.52 -9.64
CA SER A 291 -4.40 -27.13 -8.74
C SER A 291 -5.19 -28.32 -8.22
N LYS A 292 -5.74 -28.18 -7.01
CA LYS A 292 -6.64 -29.20 -6.44
C LYS A 292 -7.93 -29.42 -7.27
N ALA A 293 -8.30 -28.49 -8.15
CA ALA A 293 -9.53 -28.57 -8.94
C ALA A 293 -9.43 -29.57 -10.11
N PHE A 294 -8.22 -29.83 -10.61
CA PHE A 294 -7.96 -30.74 -11.74
C PHE A 294 -7.28 -32.04 -11.29
N LYS A 295 -7.40 -32.40 -10.01
CA LYS A 295 -6.84 -33.67 -9.50
C LYS A 295 -7.39 -34.84 -10.31
N GLY A 296 -6.50 -35.62 -10.92
CA GLY A 296 -6.83 -36.78 -11.75
C GLY A 296 -7.00 -36.50 -13.25
N ALA A 297 -7.00 -35.23 -13.69
CA ALA A 297 -6.99 -34.89 -15.11
C ALA A 297 -5.54 -34.84 -15.63
N PRO A 298 -5.21 -35.55 -16.71
CA PRO A 298 -3.85 -35.53 -17.26
C PRO A 298 -3.60 -34.22 -18.02
N LEU A 299 -2.36 -33.72 -17.97
CA LEU A 299 -1.99 -32.40 -18.50
C LEU A 299 -2.30 -32.24 -20.00
N ASN A 300 -2.08 -33.30 -20.79
CA ASN A 300 -2.36 -33.30 -22.23
C ASN A 300 -3.84 -33.01 -22.53
N VAL A 301 -4.76 -33.57 -21.74
CA VAL A 301 -6.20 -33.34 -21.90
C VAL A 301 -6.55 -31.88 -21.57
N ILE A 302 -5.93 -31.31 -20.53
CA ILE A 302 -6.08 -29.89 -20.18
C ILE A 302 -5.45 -28.97 -21.24
N GLN A 303 -4.49 -29.43 -22.04
CA GLN A 303 -3.91 -28.61 -23.12
C GLN A 303 -4.76 -28.63 -24.39
N LEU A 304 -5.46 -29.73 -24.66
CA LEU A 304 -6.20 -29.95 -25.91
C LEU A 304 -7.57 -29.29 -25.91
N ASP A 305 -8.34 -29.41 -24.81
CA ASP A 305 -9.72 -28.89 -24.78
C ASP A 305 -10.10 -28.32 -23.40
N TRP A 306 -10.12 -26.99 -23.31
CA TRP A 306 -10.49 -26.29 -22.08
C TRP A 306 -11.98 -26.35 -21.76
N ILE A 307 -12.83 -26.44 -22.79
CA ILE A 307 -14.29 -26.48 -22.60
C ILE A 307 -14.66 -27.84 -22.03
N ALA A 308 -14.20 -28.92 -22.68
CA ALA A 308 -14.53 -30.29 -22.27
C ALA A 308 -14.07 -30.62 -20.84
N VAL A 309 -12.92 -30.08 -20.39
CA VAL A 309 -12.41 -30.35 -19.03
C VAL A 309 -13.14 -29.53 -17.96
N CYS A 310 -13.75 -28.41 -18.36
CA CYS A 310 -14.48 -27.52 -17.45
C CYS A 310 -15.98 -27.83 -17.37
N THR A 311 -16.54 -28.56 -18.33
CA THR A 311 -17.88 -29.15 -18.24
C THR A 311 -17.90 -30.26 -17.16
N PRO A 312 -18.95 -30.27 -16.30
CA PRO A 312 -19.06 -31.18 -15.16
C PRO A 312 -19.10 -32.66 -15.54
#